data_AF-A0A919CI45-F1
#
_entry.id   AF-A0A919CI45-F1
#
_cell.length_a   1.000
_cell.length_b   1.000
_cell.length_c   1.000
_cell.angle_alpha   90.00
_cell.angle_beta   90.00
_cell.angle_gamma   90.00
#
_symmetry.space_group_name_H-M   'P 1'
#
loop_
_entity.id
_entity.type
_entity.pdbx_description
1 polymer ?
#
loop_
_entity_poly.entity_id
_entity_poly.type
_entity_poly.pdbx_seq_one_letter_code
_entity_poly.pdbx_strand_id
1 'polypeptide(L)'
;MDQPMTATTTEPDGDKVTLARVTGETGGDLVLRRVGAHYEIYSNGLFLMDTRDGTSEREMVRASLTALPSGRSLARVLIGGLGVGFSAREALDHPRVARVDVVELEAHVIDWHDGELGEAAGHVHQDPRCRVHNADLVMWLSEAAGAEEPERYDAICMDTDNGPDWTVVEGNGRLYGAEGLDRLTRLLAPGGVLTFWSANEVAAFETQLRDRFASVDVVEVPVARGVPDVVYLATAPH
;
A
#
# COMPACT_ATOMS: atom_id res chain seq x y z
N MET A 1 31.55 39.07 -9.44
CA MET A 1 30.73 39.20 -8.22
C MET A 1 30.07 37.85 -8.05
N ASP A 2 30.74 36.97 -7.30
CA ASP A 2 30.34 35.59 -7.06
C ASP A 2 29.01 35.56 -6.29
N GLN A 3 28.06 34.75 -6.75
CA GLN A 3 26.94 34.34 -5.94
C GLN A 3 27.34 33.11 -5.12
N PRO A 4 27.00 33.04 -3.83
CA PRO A 4 27.31 31.86 -3.04
C PRO A 4 26.36 30.73 -3.43
N MET A 5 26.93 29.59 -3.82
CA MET A 5 26.22 28.31 -3.89
C MET A 5 25.71 27.96 -2.49
N THR A 6 24.39 27.88 -2.35
CA THR A 6 23.73 27.28 -1.17
C THR A 6 24.16 25.83 -1.05
N ALA A 7 24.92 25.53 -0.01
CA ALA A 7 25.30 24.18 0.37
C ALA A 7 24.05 23.39 0.75
N THR A 8 23.77 22.32 0.01
CA THR A 8 22.83 21.27 0.41
C THR A 8 23.35 20.66 1.71
N THR A 9 22.69 20.95 2.82
CA THR A 9 23.04 20.36 4.12
C THR A 9 22.49 18.94 4.13
N THR A 10 23.36 17.97 3.85
CA THR A 10 23.06 16.56 4.12
C THR A 10 23.01 16.42 5.64
N GLU A 11 21.83 16.12 6.20
CA GLU A 11 21.73 15.75 7.61
C GLU A 11 22.67 14.57 7.88
N PRO A 12 23.36 14.53 9.04
CA PRO A 12 24.26 13.43 9.35
C PRO A 12 23.46 12.13 9.40
N ASP A 13 23.95 11.13 8.68
CA ASP A 13 23.45 9.76 8.67
C ASP A 13 23.42 9.25 10.11
N GLY A 14 22.26 9.36 10.77
CA GLY A 14 22.09 8.96 12.17
C GLY A 14 22.49 7.50 12.36
N ASP A 15 22.90 7.12 13.57
CA ASP A 15 23.36 5.76 13.88
C ASP A 15 22.43 4.70 13.28
N LYS A 16 22.98 3.95 12.31
CA LYS A 16 22.27 2.86 11.62
C LYS A 16 22.34 1.60 12.46
N VAL A 17 21.19 1.07 12.86
CA VAL A 17 21.09 -0.13 13.70
C VAL A 17 20.13 -1.13 13.05
N THR A 18 20.62 -2.32 12.71
CA THR A 18 19.74 -3.43 12.34
C THR A 18 19.03 -3.94 13.59
N LEU A 19 17.70 -3.79 13.63
CA LEU A 19 16.86 -4.22 14.75
C LEU A 19 16.48 -5.69 14.61
N ALA A 20 16.16 -6.12 13.39
CA ALA A 20 15.83 -7.50 13.09
C ALA A 20 16.38 -7.90 11.72
N ARG A 21 16.76 -9.17 11.61
CA ARG A 21 17.12 -9.85 10.36
C ARG A 21 16.54 -11.25 10.42
N VAL A 22 15.60 -11.55 9.54
CA VAL A 22 14.82 -12.79 9.54
C VAL A 22 14.74 -13.37 8.13
N THR A 23 14.33 -14.62 8.02
CA THR A 23 14.00 -15.21 6.72
C THR A 23 12.53 -14.96 6.45
N GLY A 24 12.22 -14.23 5.38
CA GLY A 24 10.83 -13.99 4.96
C GLY A 24 10.18 -15.23 4.34
N GLU A 25 8.88 -15.17 4.10
CA GLU A 25 8.07 -16.27 3.56
C GLU A 25 8.57 -16.75 2.18
N THR A 26 9.15 -15.85 1.40
CA THR A 26 9.76 -16.17 0.09
C THR A 26 11.15 -16.83 0.20
N GLY A 27 11.66 -17.04 1.41
CA GLY A 27 12.97 -17.65 1.69
C GLY A 27 14.15 -16.67 1.64
N GLY A 28 13.89 -15.40 1.35
CA GLY A 28 14.88 -14.31 1.32
C GLY A 28 15.17 -13.68 2.69
N ASP A 29 16.17 -12.80 2.74
CA ASP A 29 16.45 -11.98 3.93
C ASP A 29 15.45 -10.83 4.03
N LEU A 30 14.81 -10.66 5.18
CA LEU A 30 13.98 -9.51 5.51
C LEU A 30 14.57 -8.77 6.72
N VAL A 31 14.83 -7.47 6.58
CA VAL A 31 15.58 -6.69 7.57
C VAL A 31 14.79 -5.45 7.98
N LEU A 32 14.62 -5.28 9.29
CA LEU A 32 14.20 -4.01 9.90
C LEU A 32 15.44 -3.26 10.39
N ARG A 33 15.59 -2.01 9.95
CA ARG A 33 16.68 -1.12 10.36
C ARG A 33 16.15 0.17 10.93
N ARG A 34 16.76 0.67 11.99
CA ARG A 34 16.57 2.04 12.48
C ARG A 34 17.68 2.94 11.97
N VAL A 35 17.32 4.13 11.51
CA VAL A 35 18.23 5.20 11.09
C VAL A 35 17.75 6.51 11.69
N GLY A 36 18.42 6.98 12.74
CA GLY A 36 17.93 8.10 13.54
C GLY A 36 16.55 7.79 14.14
N ALA A 37 15.54 8.59 13.79
CA ALA A 37 14.16 8.42 14.24
C ALA A 37 13.29 7.58 13.29
N HIS A 38 13.86 7.09 12.18
CA HIS A 38 13.11 6.40 11.14
C HIS A 38 13.43 4.90 11.10
N TYR A 39 12.50 4.15 10.54
CA TYR A 39 12.60 2.71 10.32
C TYR A 39 12.57 2.41 8.83
N GLU A 40 13.33 1.42 8.41
CA GLU A 40 13.46 1.00 7.02
C GLU A 40 13.28 -0.51 6.94
N ILE A 41 12.59 -0.97 5.90
CA ILE A 41 12.41 -2.38 5.58
C ILE A 41 13.21 -2.69 4.33
N TYR A 42 14.03 -3.75 4.39
CA TYR A 42 14.77 -4.28 3.25
C TYR A 42 14.37 -5.73 2.99
N SER A 43 14.31 -6.12 1.71
CA SER A 43 14.20 -7.52 1.29
C SER A 43 15.36 -7.87 0.37
N ASN A 44 16.12 -8.92 0.70
CA ASN A 44 17.30 -9.37 -0.03
C ASN A 44 18.32 -8.25 -0.32
N GLY A 45 18.44 -7.29 0.60
CA GLY A 45 19.32 -6.12 0.47
C GLY A 45 18.76 -4.98 -0.39
N LEU A 46 17.59 -5.15 -1.01
CA LEU A 46 16.85 -4.10 -1.70
C LEU A 46 16.02 -3.30 -0.68
N PHE A 47 16.10 -1.97 -0.76
CA PHE A 47 15.23 -1.09 0.02
C PHE A 47 13.79 -1.22 -0.48
N LEU A 48 12.86 -1.50 0.43
CA LEU A 48 11.44 -1.53 0.11
C LEU A 48 10.78 -0.20 0.45
N MET A 49 10.84 0.20 1.72
CA MET A 49 10.16 1.40 2.21
C MET A 49 10.73 1.87 3.55
N ASP A 50 10.33 3.08 3.97
CA ASP A 50 10.70 3.64 5.27
C ASP A 50 9.58 4.48 5.91
N THR A 51 9.86 5.04 7.09
CA THR A 51 8.96 5.95 7.81
C THR A 51 9.32 7.43 7.65
N ARG A 52 10.13 7.81 6.65
CA ARG A 52 10.52 9.22 6.40
C ARG A 52 9.48 9.95 5.57
N ASP A 53 8.96 9.25 4.58
CA ASP A 53 7.90 9.73 3.71
C ASP A 53 6.79 8.68 3.67
N GLY A 54 5.56 9.16 3.63
CA GLY A 54 4.36 8.34 3.51
C GLY A 54 3.30 9.04 2.68
N THR A 55 3.72 10.04 1.89
CA THR A 55 2.81 10.98 1.23
C THR A 55 1.97 10.26 0.19
N SER A 56 2.56 9.36 -0.58
CA SER A 56 1.88 8.67 -1.68
C SER A 56 0.95 7.56 -1.19
N GLU A 57 1.33 6.82 -0.15
CA GLU A 57 0.48 5.83 0.52
C GLU A 57 -0.76 6.49 1.14
N ARG A 58 -0.56 7.62 1.84
CA ARG A 58 -1.66 8.41 2.41
C ARG A 58 -2.54 9.01 1.33
N GLU A 59 -1.96 9.52 0.25
CA GLU A 59 -2.73 10.10 -0.85
C GLU A 59 -3.55 9.03 -1.57
N MET A 60 -3.03 7.81 -1.76
CA MET A 60 -3.80 6.69 -2.30
C MET A 60 -5.09 6.46 -1.51
N VAL A 61 -4.99 6.38 -0.19
CA VAL A 61 -6.15 6.15 0.68
C VAL A 61 -7.08 7.36 0.69
N ARG A 62 -6.53 8.58 0.78
CA ARG A 62 -7.32 9.81 0.79
C ARG A 62 -8.10 10.01 -0.50
N ALA A 63 -7.46 9.81 -1.65
CA ALA A 63 -8.10 9.90 -2.96
C ALA A 63 -9.20 8.84 -3.10
N SER A 64 -8.93 7.60 -2.67
CA SER A 64 -9.93 6.52 -2.65
C SER A 64 -11.18 6.90 -1.85
N LEU A 65 -10.99 7.38 -0.62
CA LEU A 65 -12.09 7.76 0.26
C LEU A 65 -12.82 9.01 -0.24
N THR A 66 -12.11 9.96 -0.85
CA THR A 66 -12.71 11.17 -1.44
C THR A 66 -13.61 10.84 -2.63
N ALA A 67 -13.22 9.86 -3.45
CA ALA A 67 -13.98 9.41 -4.62
C ALA A 67 -15.25 8.61 -4.25
N LEU A 68 -15.38 8.14 -3.00
CA LEU A 68 -16.61 7.49 -2.53
C LEU A 68 -17.81 8.44 -2.60
N PRO A 69 -19.02 7.93 -2.91
CA PRO A 69 -20.24 8.73 -2.90
C PRO A 69 -20.40 9.51 -1.58
N SER A 70 -20.85 10.77 -1.66
CA SER A 70 -20.91 11.67 -0.50
C SER A 70 -21.73 11.14 0.68
N GLY A 71 -22.76 10.33 0.42
CA GLY A 71 -23.58 9.67 1.44
C GLY A 71 -23.01 8.37 2.01
N ARG A 72 -21.87 7.88 1.50
CA ARG A 72 -21.24 6.65 2.00
C ARG A 72 -20.77 6.87 3.44
N SER A 73 -21.15 5.97 4.33
CA SER A 73 -20.69 5.90 5.71
C SER A 73 -20.44 4.44 6.09
N LEU A 74 -19.73 4.22 7.20
CA LEU A 74 -19.31 2.90 7.65
C LEU A 74 -18.52 2.14 6.57
N ALA A 75 -17.67 2.87 5.86
CA ALA A 75 -16.87 2.38 4.75
C ALA A 75 -15.95 1.25 5.22
N ARG A 76 -15.84 0.25 4.36
CA ARG A 76 -14.97 -0.91 4.50
C ARG A 76 -13.80 -0.77 3.55
N VAL A 77 -12.59 -0.78 4.08
CA VAL A 77 -11.38 -0.60 3.29
C VAL A 77 -10.58 -1.91 3.31
N LEU A 78 -10.18 -2.39 2.14
CA LEU A 78 -9.20 -3.46 1.99
C LEU A 78 -7.86 -2.84 1.58
N ILE A 79 -6.79 -3.20 2.26
CA ILE A 79 -5.42 -2.79 1.95
C ILE A 79 -4.59 -4.04 1.70
N GLY A 80 -3.93 -4.11 0.55
CA GLY A 80 -2.94 -5.14 0.26
C GLY A 80 -1.56 -4.63 0.62
N GLY A 81 -0.86 -5.30 1.51
CA GLY A 81 0.39 -4.84 2.14
C GLY A 81 0.14 -4.08 3.44
N LEU A 82 0.89 -4.41 4.49
CA LEU A 82 0.91 -3.64 5.74
C LEU A 82 2.06 -2.64 5.75
N GLY A 83 3.26 -3.08 5.33
CA GLY A 83 4.44 -2.24 5.27
C GLY A 83 4.72 -1.52 6.60
N VAL A 84 5.01 -0.21 6.55
CA VAL A 84 5.14 0.64 7.74
C VAL A 84 3.79 1.14 8.30
N GLY A 85 2.66 0.74 7.72
CA GLY A 85 1.32 0.96 8.27
C GLY A 85 0.66 2.31 7.95
N PHE A 86 1.26 3.15 7.10
CA PHE A 86 0.70 4.48 6.80
C PHE A 86 -0.64 4.45 6.06
N SER A 87 -0.81 3.54 5.08
CA SER A 87 -2.09 3.33 4.40
C SER A 87 -3.20 2.94 5.40
N ALA A 88 -2.92 1.97 6.29
CA ALA A 88 -3.87 1.54 7.30
C ALA A 88 -4.21 2.64 8.31
N ARG A 89 -3.20 3.41 8.76
CA ARG A 89 -3.41 4.56 9.64
C ARG A 89 -4.31 5.62 8.99
N GLU A 90 -4.01 6.01 7.75
CA GLU A 90 -4.81 7.02 7.04
C GLU A 90 -6.28 6.58 6.91
N ALA A 91 -6.52 5.29 6.63
CA ALA A 91 -7.87 4.75 6.55
C ALA A 91 -8.58 4.79 7.92
N LEU A 92 -7.91 4.36 9.00
CA LEU A 92 -8.47 4.32 10.35
C LEU A 92 -8.78 5.71 10.92
N ASP A 93 -8.01 6.73 10.54
CA ASP A 93 -8.22 8.12 10.97
C ASP A 93 -9.41 8.77 10.25
N HIS A 94 -9.87 8.21 9.12
CA HIS A 94 -10.97 8.77 8.37
C HIS A 94 -12.33 8.45 9.02
N PRO A 95 -13.18 9.46 9.34
CA PRO A 95 -14.39 9.28 10.16
C PRO A 95 -15.50 8.42 9.51
N ARG A 96 -15.50 8.30 8.18
CA ARG A 96 -16.42 7.42 7.45
C ARG A 96 -16.03 5.94 7.52
N VAL A 97 -14.82 5.57 7.95
CA VAL A 97 -14.33 4.19 7.91
C VAL A 97 -14.73 3.42 9.17
N ALA A 98 -15.39 2.28 8.99
CA ALA A 98 -15.81 1.39 10.07
C ALA A 98 -14.94 0.14 10.20
N ARG A 99 -14.30 -0.30 9.12
CA ARG A 99 -13.45 -1.49 9.10
C ARG A 99 -12.32 -1.33 8.09
N VAL A 100 -11.13 -1.76 8.49
CA VAL A 100 -9.96 -1.92 7.63
C VAL A 100 -9.54 -3.38 7.69
N ASP A 101 -9.44 -4.04 6.54
CA ASP A 101 -8.79 -5.34 6.41
C ASP A 101 -7.45 -5.11 5.72
N VAL A 102 -6.37 -5.60 6.30
CA VAL A 102 -5.02 -5.57 5.72
C VAL A 102 -4.60 -6.99 5.41
N VAL A 103 -4.08 -7.25 4.21
CA VAL A 103 -3.52 -8.56 3.85
C VAL A 103 -2.01 -8.41 3.71
N GLU A 104 -1.27 -9.09 4.58
CA GLU A 104 0.19 -9.01 4.64
C GLU A 104 0.79 -10.41 4.56
N LEU A 105 1.79 -10.57 3.69
CA LEU A 105 2.45 -11.86 3.47
C LEU A 105 3.38 -12.20 4.63
N GLU A 106 4.18 -11.24 5.08
CA GLU A 106 5.29 -11.47 6.00
C GLU A 106 4.81 -11.37 7.45
N ALA A 107 4.71 -12.52 8.14
CA ALA A 107 4.35 -12.58 9.56
C ALA A 107 5.26 -11.69 10.42
N HIS A 108 6.55 -11.63 10.06
CA HIS A 108 7.53 -10.79 10.74
C HIS A 108 7.27 -9.29 10.59
N VAL A 109 6.74 -8.82 9.46
CA VAL A 109 6.33 -7.41 9.31
C VAL A 109 5.19 -7.11 10.27
N ILE A 110 4.22 -8.01 10.39
CA ILE A 110 3.10 -7.87 11.34
C ILE A 110 3.63 -7.82 12.78
N ASP A 111 4.53 -8.72 13.15
CA ASP A 111 5.11 -8.75 14.50
C ASP A 111 5.86 -7.44 14.84
N TRP A 112 6.53 -6.81 13.87
CA TRP A 112 7.22 -5.52 14.09
C TRP A 112 6.25 -4.37 14.39
N HIS A 113 4.95 -4.50 14.08
CA HIS A 113 3.94 -3.53 14.49
C HIS A 113 3.60 -3.60 15.98
N ASP A 114 3.97 -4.65 16.71
CA ASP A 114 3.89 -4.65 18.18
C ASP A 114 4.94 -3.73 18.84
N GLY A 115 6.00 -3.36 18.10
CA GLY A 115 7.08 -2.49 18.56
C GLY A 115 7.24 -1.25 17.68
N GLU A 116 8.40 -1.15 17.04
CA GLU A 116 8.91 0.06 16.39
C GLU A 116 8.02 0.57 15.25
N LEU A 117 7.54 -0.31 14.37
CA LEU A 117 6.63 0.10 13.29
C LEU A 117 5.27 0.50 13.85
N GLY A 118 4.86 -0.13 14.96
CA GLY A 118 3.68 0.22 15.71
C GLY A 118 3.73 1.63 16.25
N GLU A 119 4.84 2.02 16.87
CA GLU A 119 5.02 3.39 17.37
C GLU A 119 4.92 4.42 16.24
N ALA A 120 5.45 4.11 15.05
CA ALA A 120 5.39 4.98 13.88
C ALA A 120 3.98 5.06 13.25
N ALA A 121 3.23 3.96 13.26
CA ALA A 121 1.90 3.86 12.66
C ALA A 121 0.75 4.05 13.67
N GLY A 122 1.04 4.18 14.96
CA GLY A 122 0.06 4.21 16.06
C GLY A 122 -0.61 2.86 16.35
N HIS A 123 0.09 1.75 16.14
CA HIS A 123 -0.37 0.37 16.39
C HIS A 123 -1.68 0.03 15.67
N VAL A 124 -1.71 0.24 14.35
CA VAL A 124 -2.90 0.03 13.50
C VAL A 124 -3.48 -1.38 13.63
N HIS A 125 -2.66 -2.40 13.82
CA HIS A 125 -3.06 -3.79 13.98
C HIS A 125 -3.77 -4.07 15.31
N GLN A 126 -3.66 -3.18 16.29
CA GLN A 126 -4.36 -3.26 17.58
C GLN A 126 -5.67 -2.44 17.60
N ASP A 127 -5.95 -1.62 16.57
CA ASP A 127 -7.24 -0.94 16.48
C ASP A 127 -8.36 -1.98 16.26
N PRO A 128 -9.46 -1.96 17.06
CA PRO A 128 -10.53 -2.95 16.93
C PRO A 128 -11.26 -2.92 15.58
N ARG A 129 -11.09 -1.85 14.78
CA ARG A 129 -11.61 -1.73 13.41
C ARG A 129 -10.67 -2.34 12.37
N CYS A 130 -9.42 -2.63 12.73
CA CYS A 130 -8.42 -3.19 11.84
C CYS A 130 -8.33 -4.72 12.01
N ARG A 131 -8.26 -5.44 10.90
CA ARG A 131 -8.03 -6.88 10.86
C ARG A 131 -6.87 -7.15 9.93
N VAL A 132 -5.77 -7.68 10.47
CA VAL A 132 -4.62 -8.09 9.66
C VAL A 132 -4.74 -9.58 9.37
N HIS A 133 -4.75 -9.92 8.09
CA HIS A 133 -4.75 -11.29 7.57
C HIS A 133 -3.32 -11.61 7.14
N ASN A 134 -2.67 -12.53 7.84
CA ASN A 134 -1.37 -13.02 7.41
C ASN A 134 -1.55 -14.06 6.30
N ALA A 135 -1.42 -13.64 5.05
CA ALA A 135 -1.69 -14.48 3.88
C ALA A 135 -1.02 -13.92 2.62
N ASP A 136 -0.78 -14.80 1.64
CA ASP A 136 -0.47 -14.40 0.27
C ASP A 136 -1.68 -13.66 -0.33
N LEU A 137 -1.45 -12.44 -0.83
CA LEU A 137 -2.51 -11.56 -1.34
C LEU A 137 -3.24 -12.16 -2.53
N VAL A 138 -2.53 -12.77 -3.49
CA VAL A 138 -3.13 -13.32 -4.71
C VAL A 138 -4.03 -14.51 -4.37
N MET A 139 -3.59 -15.36 -3.45
CA MET A 139 -4.37 -16.50 -2.94
C MET A 139 -5.56 -16.03 -2.11
N TRP A 140 -5.36 -15.09 -1.19
CA TRP A 140 -6.43 -14.52 -0.37
C TRP A 140 -7.53 -13.88 -1.23
N LEU A 141 -7.15 -13.10 -2.25
CA LEU A 141 -8.10 -12.51 -3.21
C LEU A 141 -8.84 -13.58 -4.00
N SER A 142 -8.17 -14.67 -4.38
CA SER A 142 -8.80 -15.80 -5.08
C SER A 142 -9.88 -16.46 -4.22
N GLU A 143 -9.59 -16.70 -2.94
CA GLU A 143 -10.53 -17.32 -2.01
C GLU A 143 -11.70 -16.38 -1.68
N ALA A 144 -11.40 -15.12 -1.35
CA ALA A 144 -12.40 -14.12 -1.01
C ALA A 144 -13.36 -13.88 -2.19
N ALA A 145 -12.82 -13.70 -3.41
CA ALA A 145 -13.64 -13.51 -4.60
C ALA A 145 -14.33 -14.82 -5.03
N GLY A 146 -13.78 -15.99 -4.70
CA GLY A 146 -14.36 -17.29 -5.04
C GLY A 146 -15.58 -17.69 -4.20
N ALA A 147 -15.80 -17.04 -3.05
CA ALA A 147 -16.94 -17.31 -2.17
C ALA A 147 -18.29 -17.13 -2.89
N GLU A 148 -19.30 -17.88 -2.43
CA GLU A 148 -20.69 -17.79 -2.93
C GLU A 148 -21.24 -16.38 -2.72
N GLU A 149 -21.02 -15.82 -1.53
CA GLU A 149 -21.33 -14.43 -1.18
C GLU A 149 -20.05 -13.72 -0.72
N PRO A 150 -19.26 -13.15 -1.65
CA PRO A 150 -18.04 -12.43 -1.31
C PRO A 150 -18.31 -11.21 -0.46
N GLU A 151 -17.46 -11.02 0.55
CA GLU A 151 -17.41 -9.79 1.31
C GLU A 151 -16.94 -8.64 0.42
N ARG A 152 -17.68 -7.52 0.40
CA ARG A 152 -17.41 -6.38 -0.50
C ARG A 152 -16.83 -5.19 0.24
N TYR A 153 -15.99 -4.43 -0.45
CA TYR A 153 -15.26 -3.29 0.07
C TYR A 153 -15.62 -2.00 -0.67
N ASP A 154 -15.69 -0.91 0.08
CA ASP A 154 -15.94 0.42 -0.47
C ASP A 154 -14.69 0.98 -1.14
N ALA A 155 -13.53 0.75 -0.52
CA ALA A 155 -12.24 1.06 -1.11
C ALA A 155 -11.34 -0.17 -1.05
N ILE A 156 -10.63 -0.46 -2.15
CA ILE A 156 -9.59 -1.47 -2.22
C ILE A 156 -8.31 -0.76 -2.64
N CYS A 157 -7.30 -0.74 -1.78
CA CYS A 157 -6.05 -0.01 -1.97
C CYS A 157 -4.88 -1.01 -2.02
N MET A 158 -4.27 -1.19 -3.18
CA MET A 158 -3.17 -2.14 -3.40
C MET A 158 -1.83 -1.43 -3.24
N ASP A 159 -1.13 -1.74 -2.14
CA ASP A 159 0.12 -1.14 -1.65
C ASP A 159 1.12 -2.25 -1.29
N THR A 160 1.30 -3.20 -2.21
CA THR A 160 2.03 -4.45 -1.96
C THR A 160 3.33 -4.58 -2.76
N ASP A 161 3.51 -3.79 -3.82
CA ASP A 161 4.61 -3.89 -4.78
C ASP A 161 5.00 -2.50 -5.28
N ASN A 162 6.11 -2.38 -6.00
CA ASN A 162 6.53 -1.14 -6.64
C ASN A 162 5.78 -0.82 -7.95
N GLY A 163 4.63 -1.46 -8.15
CA GLY A 163 3.81 -1.35 -9.35
C GLY A 163 3.89 -2.58 -10.27
N PRO A 164 3.13 -2.56 -11.38
CA PRO A 164 2.92 -3.72 -12.25
C PRO A 164 4.18 -4.23 -12.97
N ASP A 165 5.16 -3.35 -13.22
CA ASP A 165 6.42 -3.70 -13.89
C ASP A 165 7.55 -4.05 -12.90
N TRP A 166 7.31 -3.89 -11.59
CA TRP A 166 8.30 -4.15 -10.55
C TRP A 166 7.67 -4.75 -9.29
N THR A 167 7.29 -6.02 -9.40
CA THR A 167 6.75 -6.77 -8.26
C THR A 167 7.84 -7.20 -7.28
N VAL A 168 7.52 -7.15 -5.99
CA VAL A 168 8.37 -7.56 -4.87
C VAL A 168 8.34 -9.08 -4.70
N VAL A 169 7.17 -9.70 -4.86
CA VAL A 169 7.00 -11.16 -4.72
C VAL A 169 6.78 -11.81 -6.08
N GLU A 170 7.42 -12.96 -6.31
CA GLU A 170 7.21 -13.73 -7.53
C GLU A 170 5.74 -14.20 -7.61
N GLY A 171 5.08 -13.88 -8.72
CA GLY A 171 3.68 -14.24 -8.94
C GLY A 171 2.69 -13.10 -8.71
N ASN A 172 3.09 -12.01 -8.02
CA ASN A 172 2.23 -10.83 -7.85
C ASN A 172 1.86 -10.15 -9.18
N GLY A 173 2.59 -10.39 -10.26
CA GLY A 173 2.18 -9.93 -11.60
C GLY A 173 0.76 -10.37 -11.99
N ARG A 174 0.24 -11.45 -11.39
CA ARG A 174 -1.14 -11.91 -11.56
C ARG A 174 -2.17 -10.94 -10.99
N LEU A 175 -1.82 -10.14 -9.98
CA LEU A 175 -2.66 -9.09 -9.38
C LEU A 175 -3.03 -8.02 -10.42
N TYR A 176 -2.05 -7.64 -11.23
CA TYR A 176 -2.17 -6.58 -12.23
C TYR A 176 -2.77 -7.06 -13.56
N GLY A 177 -2.79 -8.37 -13.79
CA GLY A 177 -3.38 -8.98 -14.97
C GLY A 177 -4.91 -9.04 -14.92
N ALA A 178 -5.49 -9.48 -16.04
CA ALA A 178 -6.94 -9.57 -16.23
C ALA A 178 -7.67 -10.30 -15.09
N GLU A 179 -7.19 -11.50 -14.70
CA GLU A 179 -7.82 -12.29 -13.65
C GLU A 179 -7.76 -11.62 -12.27
N GLY A 180 -6.65 -10.93 -11.97
CA GLY A 180 -6.50 -10.17 -10.72
C GLY A 180 -7.48 -9.01 -10.66
N LEU A 181 -7.58 -8.23 -11.74
CA LEU A 181 -8.55 -7.14 -11.86
C LEU A 181 -10.00 -7.64 -11.77
N ASP A 182 -10.31 -8.80 -12.35
CA ASP A 182 -11.66 -9.38 -12.26
C ASP A 182 -12.00 -9.78 -10.81
N ARG A 183 -11.04 -10.35 -10.07
CA ARG A 183 -11.22 -10.69 -8.64
C ARG A 183 -11.41 -9.44 -7.78
N LEU A 184 -10.57 -8.43 -7.96
CA LEU A 184 -10.68 -7.15 -7.25
C LEU A 184 -12.03 -6.48 -7.55
N THR A 185 -12.45 -6.48 -8.81
CA THR A 185 -13.75 -5.93 -9.23
C THR A 185 -14.92 -6.68 -8.57
N ARG A 186 -14.84 -8.01 -8.46
CA ARG A 186 -15.86 -8.81 -7.76
C ARG A 186 -15.97 -8.46 -6.27
N LEU A 187 -14.87 -8.05 -5.65
CA LEU A 187 -14.82 -7.61 -4.25
C LEU A 187 -15.21 -6.14 -4.04
N LEU A 188 -15.39 -5.35 -5.10
CA LEU A 188 -15.89 -3.97 -4.95
C LEU A 188 -17.37 -3.95 -4.55
N ALA A 189 -17.71 -3.09 -3.61
CA ALA A 189 -19.08 -2.68 -3.35
C ALA A 189 -19.59 -1.82 -4.52
N PRO A 190 -20.92 -1.74 -4.74
CA PRO A 190 -21.47 -0.81 -5.72
C PRO A 190 -21.01 0.61 -5.44
N GLY A 191 -20.42 1.28 -6.44
CA GLY A 191 -19.82 2.61 -6.28
C GLY A 191 -18.54 2.65 -5.45
N GLY A 192 -17.88 1.50 -5.26
CA GLY A 192 -16.57 1.41 -4.64
C GLY A 192 -15.44 1.83 -5.57
N VAL A 193 -14.26 2.00 -4.99
CA VAL A 193 -13.05 2.53 -5.64
C VAL A 193 -11.93 1.50 -5.52
N LEU A 194 -11.24 1.25 -6.62
CA LEU A 194 -10.02 0.45 -6.65
C LEU A 194 -8.82 1.36 -6.90
N THR A 195 -7.79 1.25 -6.07
CA THR A 195 -6.54 1.97 -6.23
C THR A 195 -5.32 1.06 -6.21
N PHE A 196 -4.30 1.47 -6.94
CA PHE A 196 -2.96 0.87 -6.92
C PHE A 196 -1.92 1.96 -6.72
N TRP A 197 -1.01 1.72 -5.79
CA TRP A 197 0.24 2.47 -5.70
C TRP A 197 1.28 1.89 -6.67
N SER A 198 2.14 2.76 -7.19
CA SER A 198 3.21 2.40 -8.12
C SER A 198 4.37 3.37 -7.99
N ALA A 199 5.61 2.88 -8.01
CA ALA A 199 6.81 3.71 -7.89
C ALA A 199 7.08 4.59 -9.14
N ASN A 200 6.36 4.33 -10.22
CA ASN A 200 6.40 5.10 -11.46
C ASN A 200 5.13 4.85 -12.30
N GLU A 201 4.96 5.66 -13.34
CA GLU A 201 3.91 5.45 -14.33
C GLU A 201 4.18 4.19 -15.17
N VAL A 202 3.13 3.41 -15.42
CA VAL A 202 3.07 2.26 -16.33
C VAL A 202 1.84 2.39 -17.25
N ALA A 203 2.03 3.01 -18.41
CA ALA A 203 0.95 3.33 -19.36
C ALA A 203 0.15 2.10 -19.85
N ALA A 204 0.80 0.93 -19.95
CA ALA A 204 0.12 -0.30 -20.33
C ALA A 204 -0.90 -0.74 -19.28
N PHE A 205 -0.58 -0.55 -17.99
CA PHE A 205 -1.49 -0.87 -16.90
C PHE A 205 -2.65 0.12 -16.81
N GLU A 206 -2.38 1.42 -17.02
CA GLU A 206 -3.45 2.42 -17.15
C GLU A 206 -4.45 2.04 -18.24
N THR A 207 -3.93 1.63 -19.41
CA THR A 207 -4.79 1.18 -20.53
C THR A 207 -5.66 -0.01 -20.11
N GLN A 208 -5.09 -1.01 -19.43
CA GLN A 208 -5.84 -2.17 -18.93
C GLN A 208 -6.93 -1.81 -17.92
N LEU A 209 -6.70 -0.80 -17.08
CA LEU A 209 -7.71 -0.25 -16.18
C LEU A 209 -8.81 0.46 -16.99
N ARG A 210 -8.46 1.28 -17.98
CA ARG A 210 -9.43 2.00 -18.82
C ARG A 210 -10.31 1.07 -19.66
N ASP A 211 -9.83 -0.13 -19.98
CA ASP A 211 -10.63 -1.15 -20.66
C ASP A 211 -11.70 -1.79 -19.76
N ARG A 212 -11.60 -1.62 -18.43
CA ARG A 212 -12.47 -2.25 -17.42
C ARG A 212 -13.29 -1.26 -16.62
N PHE A 213 -12.83 -0.02 -16.50
CA PHE A 213 -13.41 1.00 -15.65
C PHE A 213 -13.74 2.25 -16.48
N ALA A 214 -14.95 2.77 -16.31
CA ALA A 214 -15.39 3.95 -17.04
C ALA A 214 -14.62 5.23 -16.65
N SER A 215 -14.01 5.25 -15.46
CA SER A 215 -13.18 6.36 -14.99
C SER A 215 -11.90 5.80 -14.37
N VAL A 216 -10.77 6.31 -14.87
CA VAL A 216 -9.43 6.06 -14.32
C VAL A 216 -8.72 7.40 -14.23
N ASP A 217 -8.38 7.80 -13.02
CA ASP A 217 -7.56 8.98 -12.72
C ASP A 217 -6.15 8.51 -12.35
N VAL A 218 -5.15 9.26 -12.79
CA VAL A 218 -3.74 9.01 -12.48
C VAL A 218 -3.24 10.19 -11.68
N VAL A 219 -2.92 9.95 -10.41
CA VAL A 219 -2.46 10.97 -9.48
C VAL A 219 -0.95 10.81 -9.28
N GLU A 220 -0.18 11.77 -9.75
CA GLU A 220 1.25 11.85 -9.48
C GLU A 220 1.48 12.47 -8.10
N VAL A 221 2.32 11.81 -7.30
CA VAL A 221 2.72 12.28 -5.98
C VAL A 221 4.23 12.57 -6.01
N PRO A 222 4.63 13.85 -5.98
CA PRO A 222 6.04 14.23 -5.95
C PRO A 222 6.74 13.70 -4.70
N VAL A 223 7.87 13.04 -4.88
CA VAL A 223 8.70 12.48 -3.80
C VAL A 223 10.18 12.82 -3.98
N ALA A 224 10.95 12.74 -2.89
CA ALA A 224 12.33 13.23 -2.85
C ALA A 224 13.29 12.57 -3.88
N ARG A 225 12.99 11.34 -4.33
CA ARG A 225 13.83 10.62 -5.31
C ARG A 225 13.72 11.18 -6.74
N GLY A 226 12.80 12.10 -7.01
CA GLY A 226 12.66 12.85 -8.26
C GLY A 226 11.68 12.26 -9.29
N VAL A 227 11.58 10.92 -9.39
CA VAL A 227 10.47 10.28 -10.11
C VAL A 227 9.27 10.20 -9.17
N PRO A 228 8.10 10.77 -9.52
CA PRO A 228 6.94 10.73 -8.65
C PRO A 228 6.41 9.30 -8.47
N ASP A 229 5.82 9.04 -7.31
CA ASP A 229 4.91 7.91 -7.17
C ASP A 229 3.64 8.17 -7.98
N VAL A 230 2.96 7.11 -8.36
CA VAL A 230 1.70 7.16 -9.10
C VAL A 230 0.64 6.38 -8.35
N VAL A 231 -0.51 7.01 -8.17
CA VAL A 231 -1.73 6.35 -7.73
C VAL A 231 -2.69 6.24 -8.91
N TYR A 232 -2.99 5.00 -9.30
CA TYR A 232 -4.06 4.71 -10.24
C TYR A 232 -5.37 4.58 -9.47
N LEU A 233 -6.35 5.42 -9.77
CA LEU A 233 -7.68 5.40 -9.15
C LEU A 233 -8.73 5.02 -10.18
N ALA A 234 -9.36 3.86 -10.01
CA ALA A 234 -10.33 3.30 -10.94
C ALA A 234 -11.72 3.20 -10.30
N THR A 235 -12.74 3.66 -11.01
CA THR A 235 -14.14 3.66 -10.56
C THR A 235 -15.10 3.27 -11.69
N ALA A 236 -16.31 2.87 -11.31
CA ALA A 236 -17.38 2.46 -12.24
C ALA A 236 -16.92 1.34 -13.20
N PRO A 237 -16.69 0.12 -12.66
CA PRO A 237 -16.39 -1.05 -13.50
C PRO A 237 -17.52 -1.31 -14.50
N HIS A 238 -17.15 -1.74 -15.71
CA HIS A 238 -18.06 -2.08 -16.81
C HIS A 238 -18.88 -3.36 -16.56
#